data_AF-A0A2S8P3D6-F1
#
_entry.id   AF-A0A2S8P3D6-F1
#
_cell.length_a   1.000
_cell.length_b   1.000
_cell.length_c   1.000
_cell.angle_alpha   90.00
_cell.angle_beta   90.00
_cell.angle_gamma   90.00
#
_symmetry.space_group_name_H-M   'P 1'
#
loop_
_entity.id
_entity.type
_entity.pdbx_description
1 polymer ?
#
loop_
_entity_poly.entity_id
_entity_poly.type
_entity_poly.pdbx_seq_one_letter_code
_entity_poly.pdbx_strand_id
1 'polypeptide(L)'
;MFEIIATEQFEKDIKFYKRKKKFTNIDDDIDAIIEELEEGNLIGDELKGLELPSNEHSFKVRVANSNTNVGKSNGYRLIYYVVKDDLTIFLLTVYYKKEQEDITVREIVGLIEKYCMD
;
A
#
# COMPACT_ATOMS: atom_id res chain seq x y z
N MET A 1 18.43 -5.04 -0.83
CA MET A 1 17.06 -5.56 -0.64
C MET A 1 16.41 -4.66 0.37
N PHE A 2 15.22 -4.18 0.08
CA PHE A 2 14.45 -3.40 1.05
C PHE A 2 13.82 -4.34 2.07
N GLU A 3 13.77 -3.91 3.34
CA GLU A 3 12.95 -4.55 4.36
C GLU A 3 11.49 -4.11 4.17
N ILE A 4 10.56 -5.06 4.14
CA ILE A 4 9.12 -4.77 4.02
C ILE A 4 8.44 -4.94 5.38
N ILE A 5 7.83 -3.87 5.87
CA ILE A 5 7.11 -3.85 7.14
C ILE A 5 5.62 -3.62 6.88
N ALA A 6 4.78 -4.57 7.28
CA ALA A 6 3.33 -4.38 7.27
C ALA A 6 2.91 -3.54 8.48
N THR A 7 2.27 -2.39 8.23
CA THR A 7 1.67 -1.63 9.34
C THR A 7 0.43 -2.32 9.88
N GLU A 8 0.06 -2.04 11.14
CA GLU A 8 -1.16 -2.62 11.71
C GLU A 8 -2.42 -2.26 10.91
N GLN A 9 -2.44 -1.08 10.26
CA GLN A 9 -3.58 -0.68 9.43
C GLN A 9 -3.70 -1.59 8.21
N PHE A 10 -2.59 -1.80 7.50
CA PHE A 10 -2.56 -2.72 6.37
C PHE A 10 -3.01 -4.14 6.76
N GLU A 11 -2.53 -4.68 7.87
CA GLU A 11 -2.97 -6.00 8.35
C GLU A 11 -4.48 -6.04 8.64
N LYS A 12 -5.02 -4.98 9.24
CA LYS A 12 -6.48 -4.84 9.49
C LYS A 12 -7.26 -4.80 8.18
N ASP A 13 -6.76 -4.12 7.16
CA ASP A 13 -7.37 -4.05 5.84
C ASP A 13 -7.42 -5.42 5.17
N ILE A 14 -6.28 -6.13 5.09
CA ILE A 14 -6.20 -7.50 4.56
C ILE A 14 -7.21 -8.42 5.27
N LYS A 15 -7.22 -8.38 6.60
CA LYS A 15 -8.13 -9.19 7.42
C LYS A 15 -9.60 -8.83 7.17
N PHE A 16 -9.91 -7.55 6.99
CA PHE A 16 -11.26 -7.09 6.65
C PHE A 16 -11.70 -7.64 5.29
N TYR A 17 -10.90 -7.47 4.24
CA TYR A 17 -11.23 -7.93 2.89
C TYR A 17 -11.42 -9.44 2.82
N LYS A 18 -10.52 -10.22 3.41
CA LYS A 18 -10.67 -11.68 3.48
C LYS A 18 -11.95 -12.10 4.21
N ARG A 19 -12.20 -11.53 5.40
CA ARG A 19 -13.28 -12.02 6.28
C ARG A 19 -14.65 -11.53 5.86
N LYS A 20 -14.76 -10.24 5.53
CA LYS A 20 -16.03 -9.56 5.26
C LYS A 20 -16.39 -9.54 3.78
N LYS A 21 -15.40 -9.36 2.90
CA LYS A 21 -15.61 -9.29 1.44
C LYS A 21 -15.32 -10.60 0.70
N LYS A 22 -14.71 -11.57 1.38
CA LYS A 22 -14.32 -12.88 0.81
C LYS A 22 -13.31 -12.75 -0.34
N PHE A 23 -12.47 -11.72 -0.28
CA PHE A 23 -11.35 -11.58 -1.21
C PHE A 23 -10.19 -12.45 -0.74
N THR A 24 -10.25 -13.74 -1.06
CA THR A 24 -9.29 -14.74 -0.58
C THR A 24 -7.94 -14.68 -1.26
N ASN A 25 -7.85 -14.07 -2.45
CA ASN A 25 -6.64 -14.01 -3.27
C ASN A 25 -5.86 -12.71 -3.06
N ILE A 26 -6.27 -11.87 -2.10
CA ILE A 26 -5.63 -10.56 -1.88
C ILE A 26 -4.16 -10.69 -1.48
N ASP A 27 -3.75 -11.81 -0.86
CA ASP A 27 -2.33 -12.07 -0.58
C ASP A 27 -1.58 -12.28 -1.89
N ASP A 28 -1.98 -13.28 -2.69
CA ASP A 28 -1.37 -13.58 -3.99
C ASP A 28 -1.33 -12.35 -4.92
N ASP A 29 -2.39 -11.54 -4.92
CA ASP A 29 -2.47 -10.31 -5.71
C ASP A 29 -1.41 -9.26 -5.27
N ILE A 30 -1.05 -9.24 -3.98
CA ILE A 30 -0.10 -8.28 -3.38
C ILE A 30 1.33 -8.84 -3.34
N ASP A 31 1.52 -10.16 -3.21
CA ASP A 31 2.84 -10.78 -3.11
C ASP A 31 3.73 -10.43 -4.31
N ALA A 32 3.17 -10.41 -5.53
CA ALA A 32 3.89 -9.97 -6.73
C ALA A 32 4.36 -8.50 -6.66
N ILE A 33 3.70 -7.67 -5.86
CA ILE A 33 4.13 -6.29 -5.61
C ILE A 33 5.23 -6.25 -4.55
N ILE A 34 5.12 -7.09 -3.51
CA ILE A 34 6.12 -7.18 -2.44
C ILE A 34 7.47 -7.62 -3.01
N GLU A 35 7.50 -8.64 -3.86
CA GLU A 35 8.72 -9.14 -4.52
C GLU A 35 9.48 -8.02 -5.26
N GLU A 36 8.76 -7.21 -6.04
CA GLU A 36 9.35 -6.06 -6.76
C GLU A 36 9.91 -5.01 -5.78
N LEU A 37 9.19 -4.73 -4.69
CA LEU A 37 9.59 -3.75 -3.69
C LEU A 37 10.83 -4.20 -2.91
N GLU A 38 10.92 -5.50 -2.56
CA GLU A 38 12.10 -6.09 -1.92
C GLU A 38 13.36 -5.93 -2.79
N GLU A 39 13.23 -6.08 -4.10
CA GLU A 39 14.31 -5.85 -5.06
C GLU A 39 14.69 -4.36 -5.22
N GLY A 40 13.86 -3.45 -4.70
CA GLY A 40 14.06 -2.00 -4.77
C GLY A 40 13.40 -1.34 -5.98
N ASN A 41 12.54 -2.06 -6.70
CA ASN A 41 11.72 -1.49 -7.75
C ASN A 41 10.56 -0.72 -7.12
N LEU A 42 10.74 0.59 -6.90
CA LEU A 42 9.71 1.47 -6.35
C LEU A 42 8.60 1.74 -7.39
N ILE A 43 7.72 0.75 -7.59
CA ILE A 43 6.65 0.79 -8.58
C ILE A 43 5.43 1.60 -8.08
N GLY A 44 4.63 2.09 -9.03
CA GLY A 44 3.41 2.84 -8.77
C GLY A 44 3.52 4.35 -9.06
N ASP A 45 2.44 5.06 -8.78
CA ASP A 45 2.38 6.52 -8.92
C ASP A 45 2.87 7.18 -7.61
N GLU A 46 3.90 8.01 -7.66
CA GLU A 46 4.34 8.77 -6.48
C GLU A 46 3.26 9.76 -6.02
N LEU A 47 2.98 9.77 -4.72
CA LEU A 47 1.99 10.63 -4.08
C LEU A 47 2.66 11.95 -3.69
N LYS A 48 2.26 13.03 -4.36
CA LYS A 48 2.81 14.38 -4.15
C LYS A 48 2.04 15.13 -3.07
N GLY A 49 2.70 16.12 -2.47
CA GLY A 49 2.09 17.04 -1.49
C GLY A 49 1.98 16.49 -0.07
N LEU A 50 2.77 15.45 0.27
CA LEU A 50 2.86 14.87 1.61
C LEU A 50 3.87 15.58 2.53
N GLU A 51 4.61 16.58 2.03
CA GLU A 51 5.66 17.33 2.77
C GLU A 51 6.68 16.42 3.50
N LEU A 52 7.13 15.36 2.83
CA LEU A 52 8.11 14.40 3.34
C LEU A 52 9.56 14.88 3.14
N PRO A 53 10.52 14.46 3.98
CA PRO A 53 11.96 14.56 3.75
C PRO A 53 12.39 14.08 2.35
N SER A 54 13.51 14.61 1.83
CA SER A 54 13.90 14.39 0.41
C SER A 54 14.29 12.95 0.05
N ASN A 55 14.58 12.12 1.04
CA ASN A 55 14.91 10.70 0.95
C ASN A 55 13.68 9.78 1.20
N GLU A 56 12.53 10.38 1.48
CA GLU A 56 11.31 9.69 1.89
C GLU A 56 10.18 9.95 0.91
N HIS A 57 9.45 8.90 0.54
CA HIS A 57 8.43 8.99 -0.49
C HIS A 57 7.27 8.06 -0.18
N SER A 58 6.08 8.35 -0.71
CA SER A 58 4.96 7.41 -0.68
C SER A 58 4.39 7.24 -2.08
N PHE A 59 3.95 6.02 -2.37
CA PHE A 59 3.51 5.61 -3.70
C PHE A 59 2.16 4.91 -3.64
N LYS A 60 1.44 4.97 -4.76
CA LYS A 60 0.17 4.28 -4.98
C LYS A 60 0.30 3.26 -6.11
N VAL A 61 0.14 1.99 -5.76
CA VAL A 61 0.15 0.87 -6.72
C VAL A 61 -1.28 0.47 -7.06
N ARG A 62 -1.53 0.25 -8.36
CA ARG A 62 -2.81 -0.25 -8.88
C ARG A 62 -2.75 -1.77 -9.00
N VAL A 63 -3.37 -2.46 -8.06
CA VAL A 63 -3.38 -3.93 -8.03
C VAL A 63 -4.72 -4.43 -8.57
N ALA A 64 -4.69 -5.48 -9.40
CA ALA A 64 -5.92 -6.14 -9.81
C ALA A 64 -6.56 -6.83 -8.59
N ASN A 65 -7.87 -7.01 -8.61
CA ASN A 65 -8.54 -7.85 -7.61
C ASN A 65 -9.00 -9.12 -8.33
N SER A 66 -8.22 -10.20 -8.21
CA SER A 66 -8.48 -11.45 -8.93
C SER A 66 -9.72 -12.20 -8.42
N ASN A 67 -10.25 -11.86 -7.25
CA ASN A 67 -11.55 -12.36 -6.79
C ASN A 67 -12.74 -11.71 -7.52
N THR A 68 -12.50 -10.75 -8.42
CA THR A 68 -13.55 -10.03 -9.14
C THR A 68 -13.23 -9.93 -10.63
N ASN A 69 -14.25 -9.79 -11.47
CA ASN A 69 -14.08 -9.60 -12.92
C ASN A 69 -13.79 -8.13 -13.31
N VAL A 70 -13.05 -7.39 -12.47
CA VAL A 70 -12.74 -5.97 -12.73
C VAL A 70 -11.26 -5.79 -13.03
N GLY A 71 -10.95 -4.88 -13.95
CA GLY A 71 -9.56 -4.50 -14.22
C GLY A 71 -8.96 -3.65 -13.09
N LYS A 72 -7.64 -3.41 -13.17
CA LYS A 72 -6.85 -2.63 -12.19
C LYS A 72 -7.45 -1.26 -11.82
N SER A 73 -8.19 -0.62 -12.72
CA SER A 73 -8.84 0.67 -12.45
C SER A 73 -9.82 0.60 -11.29
N ASN A 74 -10.54 -0.52 -11.15
CA ASN A 74 -11.52 -0.76 -10.09
C ASN A 74 -11.04 -1.77 -9.05
N GLY A 75 -9.79 -2.25 -9.16
CA GLY A 75 -9.16 -3.18 -8.21
C GLY A 75 -8.70 -2.48 -6.92
N TYR A 76 -7.62 -2.97 -6.34
CA TYR A 76 -7.06 -2.38 -5.12
C TYR A 76 -6.17 -1.18 -5.41
N ARG A 77 -5.99 -0.39 -4.35
CA ARG A 77 -4.95 0.62 -4.21
C ARG A 77 -4.14 0.25 -2.99
N LEU A 78 -2.91 -0.20 -3.24
CA LEU A 78 -1.90 -0.38 -2.21
C LEU A 78 -1.13 0.93 -2.08
N ILE A 79 -0.96 1.38 -0.86
CA ILE A 79 -0.22 2.59 -0.53
C ILE A 79 0.94 2.16 0.36
N TYR A 80 2.15 2.51 -0.05
CA TYR A 80 3.35 2.25 0.74
C TYR A 80 4.19 3.51 0.91
N TYR A 81 5.04 3.51 1.92
CA TYR A 81 5.95 4.57 2.27
C TYR A 81 7.37 4.02 2.35
N VAL A 82 8.34 4.69 1.73
CA VAL A 82 9.72 4.25 1.65
C VAL A 82 10.63 5.27 2.32
N VAL A 83 11.52 4.76 3.18
CA VAL A 83 12.66 5.48 3.75
C VAL A 83 13.91 4.94 3.08
N LYS A 84 14.45 5.68 2.11
CA LYS A 84 15.53 5.17 1.25
C LYS A 84 16.83 4.93 1.99
N ASP A 85 17.14 5.79 2.95
CA ASP A 85 18.40 5.69 3.70
C ASP A 85 18.43 4.46 4.62
N ASP A 86 17.25 4.05 5.12
CA ASP A 86 17.10 2.85 5.95
C ASP A 86 16.87 1.58 5.13
N LEU A 87 16.65 1.72 3.82
CA LEU A 87 16.20 0.64 2.93
C LEU A 87 14.93 -0.05 3.46
N THR A 88 13.97 0.73 3.97
CA THR A 88 12.73 0.22 4.57
C THR A 88 11.52 0.70 3.80
N ILE A 89 10.57 -0.21 3.55
CA ILE A 89 9.27 0.07 2.95
C ILE A 89 8.17 -0.37 3.91
N PHE A 90 7.30 0.56 4.27
CA PHE A 90 6.11 0.32 5.08
C PHE A 90 4.88 0.18 4.20
N LEU A 91 4.20 -0.96 4.25
CA LEU A 91 2.87 -1.12 3.65
C LEU A 91 1.84 -0.42 4.55
N LEU A 92 1.40 0.78 4.15
CA LEU A 92 0.55 1.65 4.99
C LEU A 92 -0.90 1.18 5.03
N THR A 93 -1.49 0.92 3.86
CA THR A 93 -2.90 0.54 3.75
C THR A 93 -3.19 -0.03 2.37
N VAL A 94 -4.23 -0.86 2.28
CA VAL A 94 -4.80 -1.30 1.02
C VAL A 94 -6.31 -1.07 1.03
N TYR A 95 -6.86 -0.55 -0.06
CA TYR A 95 -8.30 -0.40 -0.19
C TYR A 95 -8.83 -0.78 -1.57
N TYR A 96 -10.09 -1.21 -1.63
CA TYR A 96 -10.75 -1.59 -2.87
C TYR A 96 -11.46 -0.39 -3.51
N LYS A 97 -10.92 0.12 -4.64
CA LYS A 97 -11.35 1.40 -5.23
C LYS A 97 -12.82 1.42 -5.64
N LYS A 98 -13.39 0.28 -5.99
CA LYS A 98 -14.80 0.20 -6.40
C LYS A 98 -15.77 0.54 -5.26
N GLU A 99 -15.35 0.40 -4.01
CA GLU A 99 -16.20 0.58 -2.83
C GLU A 99 -15.76 1.73 -1.92
N GLN A 100 -14.63 2.37 -2.23
CA GLN A 100 -14.08 3.46 -1.43
C GLN A 100 -13.51 4.57 -2.32
N GLU A 101 -13.66 5.81 -1.87
CA GLU A 101 -12.99 6.95 -2.47
C GLU A 101 -11.47 6.93 -2.23
N ASP A 102 -10.76 7.75 -2.98
CA ASP A 102 -9.32 7.88 -2.79
C ASP A 102 -9.01 8.45 -1.40
N ILE A 103 -8.03 7.84 -0.72
CA ILE A 103 -7.54 8.33 0.56
C ILE A 103 -6.87 9.69 0.38
N THR A 104 -7.06 10.57 1.35
CA THR A 104 -6.54 11.93 1.32
C THR A 104 -5.07 11.98 1.74
N VAL A 105 -4.38 13.05 1.32
CA VAL A 105 -3.03 13.40 1.80
C VAL A 105 -2.95 13.37 3.33
N ARG A 106 -3.95 13.95 4.01
CA ARG A 106 -3.99 14.01 5.47
C ARG A 106 -4.07 12.62 6.11
N GLU A 107 -4.86 11.71 5.52
CA GLU A 107 -4.95 10.34 6.02
C GLU A 107 -3.64 9.58 5.83
N ILE A 108 -2.96 9.76 4.69
CA ILE A 108 -1.65 9.15 4.43
C ILE A 108 -0.62 9.63 5.44
N VAL A 109 -0.49 10.96 5.64
CA VAL A 109 0.42 11.54 6.63
C VAL A 109 0.12 10.99 8.02
N GLY A 110 -1.14 10.92 8.42
CA GLY A 110 -1.53 10.35 9.71
C GLY A 110 -1.20 8.86 9.87
N LEU A 111 -1.16 8.08 8.78
CA LEU A 111 -0.69 6.69 8.83
C LEU A 111 0.83 6.62 9.01
N ILE A 112 1.59 7.47 8.31
CA ILE A 112 3.05 7.54 8.43
C ILE A 112 3.43 7.95 9.86
N GLU A 113 2.88 9.05 10.37
CA GLU A 113 3.14 9.54 11.73
C GLU A 113 2.80 8.49 12.79
N LYS A 114 1.75 7.70 12.57
CA LYS A 114 1.29 6.72 13.56
C LYS A 114 2.11 5.43 13.60
N TYR A 115 2.60 4.96 12.45
CA TYR A 115 3.17 3.62 12.33
C TYR A 115 4.62 3.58 11.86
N CYS A 116 5.16 4.70 11.38
CA CYS A 116 6.48 4.75 10.73
C CYS A 116 7.43 5.76 11.39
N MET A 117 6.92 6.64 12.25
CA MET A 117 7.73 7.56 13.04
C MET A 117 7.68 7.11 14.50
N ASP A 118 8.84 6.91 15.11
CA ASP A 118 9.00 6.65 16.55
C ASP A 118 8.85 7.94 17.39
#